data_AF-A0A4Y1ZKW5-F1
#
_entry.id   AF-A0A4Y1ZKW5-F1
#
_cell.length_a   1.000
_cell.length_b   1.000
_cell.length_c   1.000
_cell.angle_alpha   90.00
_cell.angle_beta   90.00
_cell.angle_gamma   90.00
#
_symmetry.space_group_name_H-M   'P 1'
#
loop_
_entity.id
_entity.type
_entity.pdbx_description
1 polymer ?
#
loop_
_entity_poly.entity_id
_entity_poly.type
_entity_poly.pdbx_seq_one_letter_code
_entity_poly.pdbx_strand_id
1 'polypeptide(L)'
;MPKRKRGITGDAASRREAIRKRERRVVETEEERSRRLSTMAQRGEDRRAEETEEPSNSRLLDMAQRGKERRAEEQRNSRLAVMGQRSQQRRAEETEEQRNSRLSAMLQHARERRLNVIEGQNHHQIQTFYAARTVLYPIVEEHNCGEMDNLCLKCGGLYFRD
;
A
#
# COMPACT_ATOMS: atom_id res chain seq x y z
N MET A 1 -30.09 24.16 -7.28
CA MET A 1 -28.89 25.04 -7.22
C MET A 1 -28.55 25.52 -8.63
N PRO A 2 -28.83 26.77 -9.02
CA PRO A 2 -28.61 27.24 -10.38
C PRO A 2 -27.12 27.49 -10.64
N LYS A 3 -26.58 26.87 -11.70
CA LYS A 3 -25.19 27.02 -12.13
C LYS A 3 -24.93 28.48 -12.54
N ARG A 4 -24.05 29.18 -11.81
CA ARG A 4 -23.56 30.51 -12.20
C ARG A 4 -22.84 30.41 -13.54
N LYS A 5 -23.40 31.01 -14.60
CA LYS A 5 -22.75 31.15 -15.91
C LYS A 5 -21.48 31.98 -15.72
N ARG A 6 -20.30 31.34 -15.86
CA ARG A 6 -19.00 32.01 -15.83
C ARG A 6 -18.94 32.96 -17.05
N GLY A 7 -18.86 34.26 -16.81
CA GLY A 7 -18.94 35.28 -17.86
C GLY A 7 -17.79 35.17 -18.88
N ILE A 8 -18.13 35.22 -20.16
CA ILE A 8 -17.23 35.09 -21.32
C ILE A 8 -16.19 36.23 -21.38
N THR A 9 -16.49 37.39 -20.78
CA THR A 9 -15.60 38.56 -20.72
C THR A 9 -14.41 38.39 -19.77
N GLY A 10 -14.54 37.61 -18.69
CA GLY A 10 -13.41 37.28 -17.80
C GLY A 10 -12.39 36.33 -18.44
N ASP A 11 -12.82 35.55 -19.42
CA ASP A 11 -11.98 34.59 -20.17
C ASP A 11 -11.06 35.32 -21.18
N ALA A 12 -11.56 36.36 -21.86
CA ALA A 12 -10.77 37.11 -22.83
C ALA A 12 -9.59 37.89 -22.18
N ALA A 13 -9.82 38.55 -21.05
CA ALA A 13 -8.78 39.27 -20.32
C ALA A 13 -7.73 38.31 -19.73
N SER A 14 -8.18 37.20 -19.15
CA SER A 14 -7.30 36.14 -18.61
C SER A 14 -6.44 35.51 -19.69
N ARG A 15 -7.00 35.26 -20.89
CA ARG A 15 -6.25 34.75 -22.05
C ARG A 15 -5.20 35.76 -22.53
N ARG A 16 -5.53 37.05 -22.65
CA ARG A 16 -4.57 38.10 -23.02
C ARG A 16 -3.43 38.24 -22.01
N GLU A 17 -3.72 38.04 -20.72
CA GLU A 17 -2.69 38.04 -19.68
C GLU A 17 -1.79 36.79 -19.75
N ALA A 18 -2.37 35.61 -19.99
CA ALA A 18 -1.60 34.38 -20.17
C ALA A 18 -0.65 34.44 -21.37
N ILE A 19 -1.10 35.05 -22.49
CA ILE A 19 -0.29 35.29 -23.68
C ILE A 19 0.89 36.22 -23.35
N ARG A 20 0.64 37.39 -22.74
CA ARG A 20 1.70 38.32 -22.32
C ARG A 20 2.71 37.69 -21.36
N LYS A 21 2.26 36.83 -20.43
CA LYS A 21 3.14 36.08 -19.53
C LYS A 21 3.99 35.05 -20.28
N ARG A 22 3.44 34.42 -21.33
CA ARG A 22 4.18 33.48 -22.18
C ARG A 22 5.20 34.20 -23.05
N GLU A 23 4.83 35.31 -23.69
CA GLU A 23 5.73 36.12 -24.53
C GLU A 23 6.94 36.62 -23.73
N ARG A 24 6.72 37.12 -22.51
CA ARG A 24 7.83 37.48 -21.60
C ARG A 24 8.79 36.31 -21.38
N ARG A 25 8.26 35.11 -21.11
CA ARG A 25 9.07 33.89 -20.89
C ARG A 25 9.80 33.38 -22.12
N VAL A 26 9.32 33.71 -23.33
CA VAL A 26 9.97 33.28 -24.59
C VAL A 26 11.18 34.16 -24.89
N VAL A 27 11.14 35.43 -24.51
CA VAL A 27 12.21 36.40 -24.75
C VAL A 27 13.19 36.51 -23.57
N GLU A 28 12.87 35.89 -22.42
CA GLU A 28 13.76 35.80 -21.25
C GLU A 28 15.14 35.25 -21.63
N THR A 29 16.19 35.92 -21.14
CA THR A 29 17.54 35.39 -21.21
C THR A 29 17.71 34.20 -20.26
N GLU A 30 18.71 33.33 -20.48
CA GLU A 30 18.92 32.17 -19.60
C GLU A 30 19.23 32.59 -18.15
N GLU A 31 19.90 33.72 -17.94
CA GLU A 31 20.15 34.25 -16.58
C GLU A 31 18.87 34.74 -15.90
N GLU A 32 17.98 35.43 -16.63
CA GLU A 32 16.68 35.86 -16.10
C GLU A 32 15.78 34.66 -15.81
N ARG A 33 15.77 33.68 -16.71
CA ARG A 33 15.06 32.41 -16.54
C ARG A 33 15.56 31.66 -15.32
N SER A 34 16.88 31.53 -15.16
CA SER A 34 17.52 30.85 -14.04
C SER A 34 17.18 31.53 -12.71
N ARG A 35 17.30 32.86 -12.64
CA ARG A 35 16.88 33.65 -11.46
C ARG A 35 15.41 33.43 -11.12
N ARG A 36 14.51 33.50 -12.11
CA ARG A 36 13.07 33.28 -11.92
C ARG A 36 12.77 31.87 -11.41
N LEU A 37 13.41 30.84 -11.99
CA LEU A 37 13.25 29.46 -11.55
C LEU A 37 13.78 29.26 -10.12
N SER A 38 14.93 29.85 -9.79
CA SER A 38 15.50 29.83 -8.44
C SER A 38 14.56 30.45 -7.40
N THR A 39 13.95 31.61 -7.70
CA THR A 39 12.98 32.25 -6.79
C THR A 39 11.73 31.38 -6.59
N MET A 40 11.26 30.70 -7.65
CA MET A 40 10.11 29.80 -7.53
C MET A 40 10.44 28.52 -6.77
N ALA A 41 11.67 28.01 -6.92
CA ALA A 41 12.17 26.86 -6.16
C ALA A 41 12.23 27.18 -4.67
N GLN A 42 12.84 28.33 -4.30
CA GLN A 42 12.92 28.80 -2.92
C GLN A 42 11.55 28.92 -2.27
N ARG A 43 10.60 29.63 -2.92
CA ARG A 43 9.22 29.73 -2.44
C ARG A 43 8.49 28.39 -2.35
N GLY A 44 8.93 27.39 -3.11
CA GLY A 44 8.42 26.03 -3.02
C GLY A 44 8.97 25.30 -1.79
N GLU A 45 10.22 25.55 -1.43
CA GLU A 45 10.86 25.01 -0.23
C GLU A 45 10.31 25.66 1.03
N ASP A 46 10.19 26.99 1.06
CA ASP A 46 9.64 27.72 2.21
C ASP A 46 8.22 27.21 2.55
N ARG A 47 7.36 27.06 1.54
CA ARG A 47 6.01 26.47 1.72
C ARG A 47 6.04 25.05 2.23
N ARG A 48 7.02 24.23 1.80
CA ARG A 48 7.17 22.84 2.29
C ARG A 48 7.70 22.78 3.72
N ALA A 49 8.53 23.74 4.13
CA ALA A 49 9.04 23.83 5.49
C ALA A 49 7.95 24.26 6.48
N GLU A 50 6.98 25.06 6.03
CA GLU A 50 5.83 25.51 6.82
C GLU A 50 4.64 24.52 6.83
N GLU A 51 4.68 23.45 6.01
CA GLU A 51 3.61 22.45 5.95
C GLU A 51 3.54 21.62 7.26
N THR A 52 2.34 21.47 7.81
CA THR A 52 2.06 20.52 8.89
C THR A 52 1.73 19.13 8.35
N GLU A 53 1.66 18.11 9.22
CA GLU A 53 1.44 16.71 8.84
C GLU A 53 0.19 16.48 7.95
N GLU A 54 -0.92 17.15 8.26
CA GLU A 54 -2.17 16.98 7.50
C GLU A 54 -2.09 17.51 6.05
N PRO A 55 -1.68 18.79 5.80
CA PRO A 55 -1.37 19.28 4.46
C PRO A 55 -0.32 18.46 3.71
N SER A 56 0.74 18.02 4.40
CA SER A 56 1.82 17.22 3.80
C SER A 56 1.26 15.87 3.32
N ASN A 57 0.53 15.15 4.16
CA ASN A 57 -0.08 13.87 3.82
C ASN A 57 -1.10 14.00 2.69
N SER A 58 -1.96 15.02 2.69
CA SER A 58 -2.90 15.28 1.60
C SER A 58 -2.19 15.52 0.26
N ARG A 59 -1.12 16.33 0.25
CA ARG A 59 -0.30 16.58 -0.93
C ARG A 59 0.41 15.31 -1.43
N LEU A 60 0.97 14.51 -0.51
CA LEU A 60 1.62 13.23 -0.84
C LEU A 60 0.62 12.24 -1.45
N LEU A 61 -0.61 12.19 -0.94
CA LEU A 61 -1.67 11.35 -1.47
C LEU A 61 -2.06 11.74 -2.91
N ASP A 62 -2.26 13.03 -3.19
CA ASP A 62 -2.53 13.52 -4.56
C ASP A 62 -1.37 13.19 -5.52
N MET A 63 -0.12 13.39 -5.08
CA MET A 63 1.05 13.02 -5.89
C MET A 63 1.16 11.50 -6.13
N ALA A 64 0.84 10.68 -5.13
CA ALA A 64 0.80 9.23 -5.26
C ALA A 64 -0.28 8.78 -6.25
N GLN A 65 -1.47 9.39 -6.18
CA GLN A 65 -2.59 9.13 -7.08
C GLN A 65 -2.25 9.47 -8.54
N ARG A 66 -1.78 10.70 -8.81
CA ARG A 66 -1.31 11.10 -10.15
C ARG A 66 -0.12 10.27 -10.62
N GLY A 67 0.70 9.79 -9.69
CA GLY A 67 1.75 8.83 -9.97
C GLY A 67 1.18 7.51 -10.49
N LYS A 68 0.11 6.97 -9.89
CA LYS A 68 -0.54 5.74 -10.35
C LYS A 68 -1.15 5.92 -11.74
N GLU A 69 -1.85 7.02 -11.98
CA GLU A 69 -2.46 7.35 -13.27
C GLU A 69 -1.42 7.39 -14.41
N ARG A 70 -0.32 8.13 -14.21
CA ARG A 70 0.78 8.17 -15.18
C ARG A 70 1.41 6.79 -15.42
N ARG A 71 1.53 5.96 -14.38
CA ARG A 71 2.10 4.61 -14.51
C ARG A 71 1.20 3.66 -15.30
N ALA A 72 -0.11 3.92 -15.37
CA ALA A 72 -1.05 3.15 -16.17
C ALA A 72 -0.93 3.49 -17.66
N GLU A 73 -0.60 4.75 -17.98
CA GLU A 73 -0.41 5.25 -19.35
C GLU A 73 1.02 4.98 -19.89
N GLU A 74 2.01 4.90 -19.02
CA GLU A 74 3.43 4.75 -19.39
C GLU A 74 3.80 3.31 -19.83
N GLN A 75 4.67 3.21 -20.85
CA GLN A 75 5.26 1.93 -21.27
C GLN A 75 6.09 1.31 -20.14
N ARG A 76 5.55 0.26 -19.52
CA ARG A 76 6.13 -0.42 -18.36
C ARG A 76 7.59 -0.86 -18.56
N ASN A 77 7.93 -1.38 -19.74
CA ASN A 77 9.25 -1.93 -20.02
C ASN A 77 10.33 -0.84 -20.05
N SER A 78 10.03 0.33 -20.64
CA SER A 78 10.96 1.47 -20.67
C SER A 78 11.25 1.97 -19.24
N ARG A 79 10.20 2.13 -18.42
CA ARG A 79 10.36 2.51 -17.00
C ARG A 79 11.22 1.52 -16.21
N LEU A 80 10.96 0.22 -16.37
CA LEU A 80 11.72 -0.82 -15.67
C LEU A 80 13.20 -0.82 -16.08
N ALA A 81 13.49 -0.61 -17.36
CA ALA A 81 14.87 -0.50 -17.85
C ALA A 81 15.60 0.68 -17.19
N VAL A 82 14.98 1.86 -17.14
CA VAL A 82 15.57 3.05 -16.48
C VAL A 82 15.77 2.83 -14.98
N MET A 83 14.82 2.21 -14.29
CA MET A 83 14.97 1.90 -12.86
C MET A 83 16.09 0.87 -12.60
N GLY A 84 16.22 -0.13 -13.47
CA GLY A 84 17.29 -1.13 -13.42
C GLY A 84 18.66 -0.50 -13.59
N GLN A 85 18.84 0.32 -14.64
CA GLN A 85 20.08 1.05 -14.90
C GLN A 85 20.47 1.96 -13.73
N ARG A 86 19.53 2.78 -13.22
CA ARG A 86 19.79 3.64 -12.05
C ARG A 86 20.15 2.83 -10.80
N SER A 87 19.53 1.66 -10.60
CA SER A 87 19.90 0.80 -9.47
C SER A 87 21.29 0.22 -9.62
N GLN A 88 21.73 -0.10 -10.84
CA GLN A 88 23.09 -0.60 -11.08
C GLN A 88 24.11 0.50 -10.85
N GLN A 89 23.84 1.71 -11.36
CA GLN A 89 24.70 2.86 -11.12
C GLN A 89 24.87 3.16 -9.63
N ARG A 90 23.77 3.21 -8.86
CA ARG A 90 23.85 3.39 -7.39
C ARG A 90 24.66 2.29 -6.71
N ARG A 91 24.55 1.03 -7.15
CA ARG A 91 25.35 -0.08 -6.60
C ARG A 91 26.82 0.00 -6.97
N ALA A 92 27.16 0.59 -8.11
CA ALA A 92 28.55 0.81 -8.51
C ALA A 92 29.21 1.93 -7.70
N GLU A 93 28.41 2.91 -7.26
CA GLU A 93 28.84 4.05 -6.42
C GLU A 93 28.73 3.76 -4.90
N GLU A 94 28.26 2.57 -4.48
CA GLU A 94 28.12 2.18 -3.07
C GLU A 94 29.49 2.04 -2.38
N THR A 95 29.61 2.58 -1.16
CA THR A 95 30.74 2.27 -0.28
C THR A 95 30.63 0.86 0.29
N GLU A 96 31.74 0.30 0.78
CA GLU A 96 31.75 -1.05 1.36
C GLU A 96 30.82 -1.15 2.59
N GLU A 97 30.74 -0.12 3.42
CA GLU A 97 29.83 -0.07 4.57
C GLU A 97 28.35 -0.04 4.12
N GLN A 98 28.01 0.76 3.11
CA GLN A 98 26.66 0.82 2.55
C GLN A 98 26.26 -0.52 1.93
N ARG A 99 27.19 -1.17 1.23
CA ARG A 99 27.01 -2.50 0.65
C ARG A 99 26.74 -3.54 1.74
N ASN A 100 27.55 -3.55 2.81
CA ASN A 100 27.40 -4.49 3.92
C ASN A 100 26.09 -4.28 4.70
N SER A 101 25.71 -3.02 4.95
CA SER A 101 24.42 -2.67 5.54
C SER A 101 23.24 -3.17 4.68
N ARG A 102 23.28 -2.92 3.36
CA ARG A 102 22.25 -3.40 2.42
C ARG A 102 22.14 -4.93 2.40
N LEU A 103 23.27 -5.64 2.36
CA LEU A 103 23.29 -7.11 2.38
C LEU A 103 22.77 -7.68 3.71
N SER A 104 23.11 -7.06 4.83
CA SER A 104 22.58 -7.43 6.15
C SER A 104 21.07 -7.27 6.22
N ALA A 105 20.53 -6.13 5.74
CA ALA A 105 19.09 -5.90 5.67
C ALA A 105 18.37 -6.92 4.78
N MET A 106 18.95 -7.29 3.62
CA MET A 106 18.41 -8.34 2.77
C MET A 106 18.35 -9.70 3.47
N LEU A 107 19.39 -10.06 4.21
CA LEU A 107 19.44 -11.31 4.97
C LEU A 107 18.39 -11.33 6.09
N GLN A 108 18.22 -10.23 6.83
CA GLN A 108 17.17 -10.12 7.84
C GLN A 108 15.78 -10.26 7.23
N HIS A 109 15.50 -9.51 6.16
CA HIS A 109 14.21 -9.62 5.47
C HIS A 109 13.96 -11.05 4.95
N ALA A 110 14.99 -11.75 4.46
CA ALA A 110 14.85 -13.14 4.03
C ALA A 110 14.54 -14.08 5.20
N ARG A 111 15.15 -13.86 6.37
CA ARG A 111 14.85 -14.60 7.61
C ARG A 111 13.42 -14.36 8.08
N GLU A 112 13.00 -13.10 8.18
CA GLU A 112 11.64 -12.72 8.59
C GLU A 112 10.58 -13.34 7.66
N ARG A 113 10.79 -13.32 6.34
CA ARG A 113 9.86 -13.99 5.41
C ARG A 113 9.74 -15.48 5.66
N ARG A 114 10.84 -16.17 6.01
CA ARG A 114 10.80 -17.60 6.34
C ARG A 114 10.03 -17.84 7.63
N LEU A 115 10.25 -17.00 8.65
CA LEU A 115 9.53 -17.07 9.92
C LEU A 115 8.03 -16.86 9.72
N ASN A 116 7.62 -15.82 8.98
CA ASN A 116 6.21 -15.54 8.71
C ASN A 116 5.49 -16.68 7.97
N VAL A 117 6.19 -17.40 7.08
CA VAL A 117 5.64 -18.59 6.41
C VAL A 117 5.42 -19.73 7.40
N ILE A 118 6.40 -19.98 8.27
CA ILE A 118 6.31 -21.03 9.30
C ILE A 118 5.20 -20.69 10.30
N GLU A 119 5.14 -19.45 10.77
CA GLU A 119 4.09 -18.98 11.68
C GLU A 119 2.69 -19.08 11.04
N GLY A 120 2.55 -18.71 9.76
CA GLY A 120 1.31 -18.89 9.02
C GLY A 120 0.90 -20.35 8.88
N GLN A 121 1.86 -21.25 8.61
CA GLN A 121 1.62 -22.69 8.56
C GLN A 121 1.20 -23.25 9.93
N ASN A 122 1.86 -22.85 11.00
CA ASN A 122 1.51 -23.23 12.37
C ASN A 122 0.12 -22.72 12.75
N HIS A 123 -0.20 -21.47 12.42
CA HIS A 123 -1.52 -20.89 12.67
C HIS A 123 -2.62 -21.68 11.96
N HIS A 124 -2.41 -22.04 10.69
CA HIS A 124 -3.35 -22.86 9.94
C HIS A 124 -3.51 -24.26 10.57
N GLN A 125 -2.41 -24.94 10.92
CA GLN A 125 -2.46 -26.26 11.56
C GLN A 125 -3.21 -26.24 12.90
N ILE A 126 -2.97 -25.23 13.73
CA ILE A 126 -3.68 -25.03 14.99
C ILE A 126 -5.17 -24.81 14.74
N GLN A 127 -5.55 -23.94 13.79
CA GLN A 127 -6.95 -23.74 13.40
C GLN A 127 -7.61 -25.05 12.93
N THR A 128 -6.93 -25.83 12.09
CA THR A 128 -7.43 -27.14 11.62
C THR A 128 -7.64 -28.11 12.77
N PHE A 129 -6.73 -28.15 13.74
CA PHE A 129 -6.87 -29.00 14.93
C PHE A 129 -8.11 -28.64 15.75
N TYR A 130 -8.31 -27.34 16.05
CA TYR A 130 -9.47 -26.91 16.82
C TYR A 130 -10.79 -27.08 16.06
N ALA A 131 -10.80 -26.86 14.73
CA ALA A 131 -11.96 -27.13 13.89
C ALA A 131 -12.30 -28.64 13.84
N ALA A 132 -11.30 -29.51 13.67
CA ALA A 132 -11.51 -30.96 13.73
C ALA A 132 -12.02 -31.40 15.11
N ARG A 133 -11.50 -30.82 16.20
CA ARG A 133 -11.97 -31.10 17.56
C ARG A 133 -13.45 -30.75 17.75
N THR A 134 -13.91 -29.61 17.21
CA THR A 134 -15.33 -29.24 17.27
C THR A 134 -16.25 -30.16 16.48
N VAL A 135 -15.75 -30.82 15.43
CA VAL A 135 -16.52 -31.81 14.64
C VAL A 135 -16.52 -33.19 15.31
N LEU A 136 -15.43 -33.57 15.98
CA LEU A 136 -15.31 -34.86 16.67
C LEU A 136 -16.03 -34.90 18.02
N TYR A 137 -16.12 -33.78 18.74
CA TYR A 137 -16.78 -33.72 20.05
C TYR A 137 -18.29 -34.10 20.04
N PRO A 138 -19.14 -33.67 19.09
CA PRO A 138 -20.54 -34.11 19.03
C PRO A 138 -20.69 -35.61 18.69
N ILE A 139 -19.75 -36.20 17.96
CA ILE A 139 -19.77 -37.63 17.60
C ILE A 139 -19.49 -38.50 18.82
N VAL A 140 -18.58 -38.07 19.72
CA VAL A 140 -18.27 -38.82 20.94
C VAL A 140 -19.40 -38.74 21.96
N GLU A 141 -20.17 -37.64 22.02
CA GLU A 141 -21.37 -37.58 22.86
C GLU A 141 -22.54 -38.42 22.30
N GLU A 142 -22.75 -38.44 20.97
CA GLU A 142 -23.82 -39.26 20.36
C GLU A 142 -23.61 -40.77 20.49
N HIS A 143 -22.35 -41.25 20.47
CA HIS A 143 -22.07 -42.70 20.57
C HIS A 143 -22.12 -43.24 22.01
N ASN A 144 -22.40 -42.42 23.03
CA ASN A 144 -22.57 -42.86 24.42
C ASN A 144 -24.04 -43.00 24.85
N CYS A 145 -25.00 -42.80 23.95
CA CYS A 145 -26.44 -42.81 24.27
C CYS A 145 -27.20 -43.85 23.44
N GLY A 146 -26.99 -45.15 23.71
CA GLY A 146 -28.01 -46.14 23.34
C GLY A 146 -29.22 -45.99 24.26
N GLU A 147 -30.44 -45.97 23.70
CA GLU A 147 -31.69 -45.90 24.47
C GLU A 147 -31.78 -47.06 25.47
N MET A 148 -31.91 -46.76 26.77
CA MET A 148 -31.88 -47.74 27.85
C MET A 148 -33.31 -48.16 28.27
N ASP A 149 -34.12 -48.64 27.32
CA ASP A 149 -35.57 -48.81 27.54
C ASP A 149 -36.06 -50.26 27.45
N ASN A 150 -35.55 -51.15 28.30
CA ASN A 150 -36.27 -52.39 28.63
C ASN A 150 -36.26 -52.65 30.15
N LEU A 151 -37.40 -52.42 30.80
CA LEU A 151 -37.61 -52.66 32.23
C LEU A 151 -37.92 -54.14 32.46
N CYS A 152 -37.08 -54.83 33.24
CA CYS A 152 -37.38 -56.20 33.65
C CYS A 152 -38.55 -56.22 34.64
N LEU A 153 -39.74 -56.68 34.24
CA LEU A 153 -40.94 -56.71 35.08
C LEU A 153 -40.85 -57.64 36.32
N LYS A 154 -39.79 -58.45 36.44
CA LYS A 154 -39.56 -59.31 37.62
C LYS A 154 -38.72 -58.65 38.72
N CYS A 155 -37.79 -57.76 38.38
CA CYS A 155 -36.88 -57.13 39.36
C CYS A 155 -36.73 -55.62 39.22
N GLY A 156 -37.34 -55.00 38.21
CA GLY A 156 -37.32 -53.55 37.97
C GLY A 156 -36.01 -52.98 37.42
N GLY A 157 -35.02 -53.82 37.07
CA GLY A 157 -33.75 -53.36 36.48
C GLY A 157 -33.86 -53.01 35.00
N LEU A 158 -33.17 -51.95 34.59
CA LEU A 158 -32.99 -51.52 33.19
C LEU A 158 -31.68 -52.09 32.63
N TYR A 159 -31.68 -52.60 31.40
CA TYR A 159 -30.49 -53.15 30.75
C TYR A 159 -30.36 -52.67 29.29
N PHE A 160 -29.10 -52.56 28.82
CA PHE A 160 -28.76 -52.23 27.43
C PHE A 160 -29.02 -53.40 26.48
N ARG A 161 -29.43 -53.09 25.25
CA ARG A 161 -29.57 -54.07 24.16
C ARG A 161 -28.41 -53.84 23.17
N ASP A 162 -27.73 -54.91 22.79
CA ASP A 162 -26.67 -54.89 21.75
C ASP A 162 -27.21 -54.45 20.38
#